data_AF-A0A101NN65-F1
#
_entry.id   AF-A0A101NN65-F1
#
_cell.length_a   1.000
_cell.length_b   1.000
_cell.length_c   1.000
_cell.angle_alpha   90.00
_cell.angle_beta   90.00
_cell.angle_gamma   90.00
#
_symmetry.space_group_name_H-M   'P 1'
#
loop_
_entity.id
_entity.type
_entity.pdbx_description
1 polymer ?
#
loop_
_entity_poly.entity_id
_entity_poly.type
_entity_poly.pdbx_seq_one_letter_code
_entity_poly.pdbx_strand_id
1 'polypeptide(L)'
;MTGLWAVLVPAAALYTWNLSSLTGNSFYDVAVYSGTKSWKAFFFGALDSGSFITVDKPPFALGVMGLSARLFGYGTWQLVLPMAAAGVGSVAVLHRLVKRDFGRGRPAEGRTHRQARAARAVRRGDRLRVQHEDPRSHRTSALRAAAPDRSWSWSALAHAGA
;
A
#
# COMPACT_ATOMS: atom_id res chain seq x y z
N MET A 1 13.43 21.97 3.80
CA MET A 1 13.69 20.72 3.06
C MET A 1 14.77 19.87 3.73
N THR A 2 15.67 20.48 4.48
CA THR A 2 16.73 19.87 5.31
C THR A 2 16.31 18.65 6.14
N GLY A 3 15.18 18.69 6.85
CA GLY A 3 14.73 17.54 7.68
C GLY A 3 14.40 16.26 6.91
N LEU A 4 13.98 16.34 5.64
CA LEU A 4 13.73 15.15 4.83
C LEU A 4 15.05 14.48 4.44
N TRP A 5 16.03 15.28 4.01
CA TRP A 5 17.35 14.78 3.63
C TRP A 5 18.09 14.16 4.82
N ALA A 6 17.93 14.72 6.02
CA ALA A 6 18.48 14.17 7.26
C ALA A 6 18.02 12.73 7.54
N VAL A 7 16.84 12.33 7.06
CA VAL A 7 16.32 10.97 7.22
C VAL A 7 16.60 10.11 5.98
N LEU A 8 16.50 10.67 4.78
CA LEU A 8 16.68 9.91 3.54
C LEU A 8 18.12 9.48 3.28
N VAL A 9 19.12 10.33 3.58
CA VAL A 9 20.53 10.00 3.37
C VAL A 9 20.96 8.77 4.20
N PRO A 10 20.75 8.74 5.53
CA PRO A 10 21.10 7.56 6.31
C PRO A 10 20.24 6.35 5.92
N ALA A 11 18.94 6.53 5.62
CA ALA A 11 18.10 5.43 5.13
C ALA A 11 18.65 4.83 3.83
N ALA A 12 19.04 5.67 2.86
CA ALA A 12 19.64 5.20 1.61
C ALA A 12 20.96 4.46 1.88
N ALA A 13 21.84 5.02 2.70
CA ALA A 13 23.11 4.37 3.06
C ALA A 13 22.88 2.98 3.69
N LEU A 14 21.93 2.86 4.62
CA LEU A 14 21.55 1.60 5.26
C LEU A 14 20.94 0.61 4.26
N TYR A 15 20.00 1.05 3.41
CA TYR A 15 19.35 0.18 2.42
C TYR A 15 20.29 -0.29 1.31
N THR A 16 21.32 0.48 0.96
CA THR A 16 22.31 0.10 -0.04
C THR A 16 23.57 -0.52 0.56
N TRP A 17 23.64 -0.63 1.89
CA TRP A 17 24.81 -1.19 2.56
C TRP A 17 24.95 -2.68 2.21
N ASN A 18 26.10 -3.04 1.64
CA ASN A 18 26.47 -4.42 1.38
C ASN A 18 25.46 -5.23 0.53
N LEU A 19 24.82 -4.60 -0.47
CA LEU A 19 23.86 -5.30 -1.35
C LEU A 19 24.46 -6.51 -2.07
N SER A 20 25.75 -6.47 -2.39
CA SER A 20 26.43 -7.54 -3.12
C SER A 20 26.55 -8.85 -2.36
N SER A 21 26.41 -8.86 -1.03
CA SER A 21 26.45 -10.09 -0.23
C SER A 21 25.09 -10.77 -0.11
N LEU A 22 24.02 -10.16 -0.63
CA LEU A 22 22.68 -10.73 -0.56
C LEU A 22 22.56 -11.93 -1.50
N THR A 23 21.66 -12.85 -1.17
CA THR A 23 21.35 -13.99 -2.04
C THR A 23 19.88 -13.97 -2.40
N GLY A 24 19.61 -14.13 -3.69
CA GLY A 24 18.27 -14.17 -4.26
C GLY A 24 17.77 -15.61 -4.40
N ASN A 25 16.56 -15.73 -4.92
CA ASN A 25 16.05 -17.02 -5.36
C ASN A 25 16.50 -17.27 -6.80
N SER A 26 17.24 -18.36 -7.01
CA SER A 26 17.81 -18.73 -8.31
C SER A 26 16.77 -18.84 -9.43
N PHE A 27 15.52 -19.20 -9.11
CA PHE A 27 14.43 -19.29 -10.10
C PHE A 27 14.06 -17.92 -10.69
N TYR A 28 14.00 -16.87 -9.86
CA TYR A 28 13.73 -15.51 -10.35
C TYR A 28 14.95 -14.87 -10.98
N ASP A 29 16.14 -15.19 -10.47
CA ASP A 29 17.42 -14.74 -11.01
C ASP A 29 17.58 -15.19 -12.47
N VAL A 30 17.29 -16.47 -12.76
CA VAL A 30 17.31 -17.01 -14.13
C VAL A 30 16.24 -16.37 -15.02
N ALA A 31 15.03 -16.13 -14.50
CA ALA A 31 13.98 -15.43 -15.26
C ALA A 31 14.41 -14.00 -15.65
N VAL A 32 15.00 -13.28 -14.70
CA VAL A 32 15.55 -11.94 -14.96
C VAL A 32 16.71 -12.01 -15.95
N TYR A 33 17.63 -12.97 -15.78
CA TYR A 33 18.75 -13.17 -16.69
C TYR A 33 18.28 -13.40 -18.13
N SER A 34 17.32 -14.30 -18.35
CA SER A 34 16.72 -14.54 -19.67
C SER A 34 16.02 -13.30 -20.23
N GLY A 35 15.35 -12.51 -19.38
CA GLY A 35 14.81 -11.19 -19.73
C GLY A 35 15.88 -10.16 -20.14
N THR A 36 17.11 -10.27 -19.65
CA THR A 36 18.22 -9.42 -20.15
C THR A 36 18.65 -9.80 -21.57
N LYS A 37 18.45 -11.05 -21.99
CA LYS A 37 18.83 -11.55 -23.32
C LYS A 37 17.74 -11.34 -24.36
N SER A 38 16.46 -11.41 -23.98
CA SER A 38 15.32 -11.30 -24.89
C SER A 38 14.23 -10.41 -24.32
N TRP A 39 13.78 -9.42 -25.09
CA TRP A 39 12.62 -8.59 -24.73
C TRP A 39 11.34 -9.41 -24.59
N LYS A 40 11.20 -10.49 -25.36
CA LYS A 40 10.05 -11.40 -25.25
C LYS A 40 10.07 -12.10 -23.89
N ALA A 41 11.22 -12.68 -23.50
CA ALA A 41 11.38 -13.31 -22.20
C ALA A 41 11.19 -12.31 -21.04
N PHE A 42 11.56 -11.04 -21.24
CA PHE A 42 11.35 -9.98 -20.26
C PHE A 42 9.87 -9.70 -19.98
N PHE A 43 9.04 -9.55 -21.03
CA PHE A 43 7.62 -9.26 -20.84
C PHE A 43 6.83 -10.44 -20.27
N PHE A 44 7.23 -11.68 -20.61
CA PHE A 44 6.55 -12.89 -20.14
C PHE A 44 7.16 -13.50 -18.86
N GLY A 45 8.24 -12.92 -18.33
CA GLY A 45 8.94 -13.48 -17.17
C GLY A 45 9.42 -14.91 -17.42
N ALA A 46 10.01 -15.17 -18.59
CA ALA A 46 10.43 -16.51 -18.98
C ALA A 46 11.79 -16.89 -18.40
N LEU A 47 11.94 -18.18 -18.04
CA LEU A 47 13.19 -18.76 -17.55
C LEU A 47 14.20 -18.95 -18.68
N ASP A 48 13.74 -19.05 -19.91
CA ASP A 48 14.55 -19.20 -21.11
C ASP A 48 14.35 -18.01 -22.08
N SER A 49 15.35 -17.74 -22.92
CA SER A 49 15.31 -16.63 -23.87
C SER A 49 14.30 -16.84 -25.03
N GLY A 50 13.92 -18.10 -25.30
CA GLY A 50 12.91 -18.50 -26.27
C GLY A 50 11.46 -18.33 -25.77
N SER A 51 11.27 -18.11 -24.47
CA SER A 51 9.97 -17.98 -23.81
C SER A 51 9.11 -19.24 -23.88
N PHE A 52 9.72 -20.41 -23.68
CA PHE A 52 9.01 -21.70 -23.59
C PHE A 52 8.46 -21.98 -22.19
N ILE A 53 9.17 -21.54 -21.14
CA ILE A 53 8.76 -21.74 -19.74
C ILE A 53 8.68 -20.40 -19.01
N THR A 54 7.50 -20.04 -18.51
CA THR A 54 7.25 -18.78 -17.80
C THR A 54 7.12 -18.95 -16.30
N VAL A 55 7.53 -17.92 -15.56
CA VAL A 55 7.23 -17.83 -14.13
C VAL A 55 5.75 -17.48 -13.95
N ASP A 56 5.03 -18.25 -13.14
CA ASP A 56 3.66 -17.95 -12.71
C ASP A 56 3.64 -16.87 -11.61
N LYS A 57 4.14 -15.68 -11.92
CA LYS A 57 4.08 -14.51 -11.04
C LYS A 57 3.72 -13.27 -11.83
N PRO A 58 2.95 -12.34 -11.23
CA PRO A 58 2.62 -11.09 -11.88
C PRO A 58 3.91 -10.38 -12.31
N PRO A 59 3.97 -9.90 -13.57
CA PRO A 59 5.22 -9.51 -14.23
C PRO A 59 5.85 -8.26 -13.63
N PHE A 60 5.15 -7.53 -12.75
CA PHE A 60 5.61 -6.26 -12.23
C PHE A 60 6.95 -6.37 -11.48
N ALA A 61 7.07 -7.32 -10.55
CA ALA A 61 8.30 -7.47 -9.75
C ALA A 61 9.50 -7.89 -10.62
N LEU A 62 9.29 -8.89 -11.49
CA LEU A 62 10.33 -9.37 -12.41
C LEU A 62 10.71 -8.31 -13.45
N GLY A 63 9.75 -7.53 -13.93
CA GLY A 63 9.97 -6.45 -14.88
C GLY A 63 10.82 -5.33 -14.29
N VAL A 64 10.54 -4.92 -13.05
CA VAL A 64 11.33 -3.87 -12.37
C VAL A 64 12.77 -4.35 -12.10
N MET A 65 12.94 -5.58 -11.60
CA MET A 65 14.27 -6.17 -11.40
C MET A 65 15.02 -6.37 -12.73
N GLY A 66 14.35 -6.89 -13.75
CA GLY A 66 14.93 -7.11 -15.06
C GLY A 66 15.29 -5.83 -15.79
N LEU A 67 14.50 -4.76 -15.63
CA LEU A 67 14.85 -3.47 -16.19
C LEU A 67 16.11 -2.90 -15.52
N SER A 68 16.22 -3.05 -14.19
CA SER A 68 17.43 -2.68 -13.47
C SER A 68 18.65 -3.46 -13.95
N ALA A 69 18.52 -4.77 -14.11
CA ALA A 69 19.59 -5.63 -14.65
C ALA A 69 19.96 -5.29 -16.11
N ARG A 70 19.01 -4.82 -16.93
CA ARG A 70 19.30 -4.35 -18.29
C ARG A 70 20.04 -3.01 -18.31
N LEU A 71 19.73 -2.11 -17.37
CA LEU A 71 20.34 -0.78 -17.29
C LEU A 71 21.73 -0.81 -16.66
N PHE A 72 21.92 -1.60 -15.60
CA PHE A 72 23.15 -1.62 -14.80
C PHE A 72 23.99 -2.90 -14.98
N GLY A 73 23.56 -3.81 -15.87
CA GLY A 73 24.13 -5.14 -16.01
C GLY A 73 23.52 -6.14 -15.02
N TYR A 74 23.64 -7.43 -15.34
CA TYR A 74 23.15 -8.50 -14.48
C TYR A 74 24.12 -8.76 -13.33
N GLY A 75 23.60 -8.76 -12.10
CA GLY A 75 24.35 -9.08 -10.90
C GLY A 75 23.48 -8.88 -9.65
N THR A 76 24.00 -9.36 -8.52
CA THR A 76 23.26 -9.40 -7.25
C THR A 76 22.75 -8.02 -6.82
N TRP A 77 23.63 -7.02 -6.78
CA TRP A 77 23.26 -5.70 -6.28
C TRP A 77 22.28 -4.99 -7.23
N GLN A 78 22.37 -5.24 -8.54
CA GLN A 78 21.45 -4.69 -9.54
C GLN A 78 20.06 -5.31 -9.42
N LEU A 79 19.96 -6.61 -9.12
CA LEU A 79 18.68 -7.30 -8.92
C LEU A 79 17.91 -6.72 -7.71
N VAL A 80 18.63 -6.43 -6.62
CA VAL A 80 18.03 -5.93 -5.35
C VAL A 80 17.93 -4.41 -5.28
N LEU A 81 18.63 -3.67 -6.15
CA LEU A 81 18.63 -2.20 -6.15
C LEU A 81 17.22 -1.59 -6.20
N PRO A 82 16.27 -2.07 -7.03
CA PRO A 82 14.92 -1.52 -7.04
C PRO A 82 14.17 -1.75 -5.73
N MET A 83 14.44 -2.85 -5.03
CA MET A 83 13.88 -3.14 -3.72
C MET A 83 14.41 -2.16 -2.67
N ALA A 84 15.73 -1.91 -2.67
CA ALA A 84 16.34 -0.89 -1.83
C ALA A 84 15.75 0.51 -2.10
N ALA A 85 15.57 0.87 -3.39
CA ALA A 85 14.95 2.14 -3.78
C ALA A 85 13.49 2.26 -3.32
N ALA A 86 12.71 1.18 -3.39
CA ALA A 86 11.35 1.15 -2.86
C ALA A 86 11.31 1.31 -1.33
N GLY A 87 12.28 0.74 -0.62
CA GLY A 87 12.46 0.92 0.83
C GLY A 87 12.71 2.39 1.20
N VAL A 88 13.65 3.05 0.52
CA VAL A 88 13.93 4.48 0.72
C VAL A 88 12.72 5.35 0.32
N GLY A 89 12.03 5.01 -0.78
CA GLY A 89 10.80 5.68 -1.19
C GLY A 89 9.68 5.58 -0.15
N SER A 90 9.56 4.44 0.52
CA SER A 90 8.61 4.23 1.62
C SER A 90 8.92 5.15 2.80
N VAL A 91 10.20 5.32 3.16
CA VAL A 91 10.63 6.29 4.19
C VAL A 91 10.24 7.72 3.80
N ALA A 92 10.41 8.09 2.52
CA ALA A 92 10.01 9.41 2.04
C ALA A 92 8.50 9.66 2.17
N VAL A 93 7.69 8.65 1.81
CA VAL A 93 6.22 8.69 1.95
C VAL A 93 5.84 8.81 3.42
N LEU A 94 6.42 7.98 4.29
CA LEU A 94 6.14 8.01 5.73
C LEU A 94 6.48 9.36 6.33
N HIS A 95 7.66 9.91 6.03
CA HIS A 95 8.06 11.24 6.48
C HIS A 95 7.04 12.31 6.01
N ARG A 96 6.55 12.22 4.77
CA ARG A 96 5.53 13.16 4.26
C ARG A 96 4.19 13.00 4.97
N LEU A 97 3.74 11.78 5.26
CA LEU A 97 2.50 11.53 5.99
C LEU A 97 2.57 12.08 7.42
N VAL A 98 3.65 11.76 8.14
CA VAL A 98 3.88 12.28 9.49
C VAL A 98 3.94 13.82 9.48
N LYS A 99 4.67 14.41 8.53
CA LYS A 99 4.75 15.87 8.43
C LYS A 99 3.43 16.50 7.99
N ARG A 100 2.59 15.82 7.21
CA ARG A 100 1.26 16.32 6.84
C ARG A 100 0.35 16.41 8.06
N ASP A 101 0.42 15.40 8.92
CA ASP A 101 -0.53 15.24 10.02
C ASP A 101 -0.06 15.95 11.31
N PHE A 102 1.27 16.03 11.53
CA PHE A 102 1.88 16.66 12.73
C PHE A 102 2.77 17.88 12.41
N GLY A 103 3.27 18.00 11.17
CA GLY A 103 4.24 19.01 10.76
C GLY A 103 3.61 20.33 10.34
N ARG A 104 2.89 20.93 11.27
CA ARG A 104 2.58 22.36 11.39
C ARG A 104 1.93 22.48 12.76
N GLY A 105 2.59 23.14 13.69
CA GLY A 105 1.89 23.76 14.81
C GLY A 105 0.80 24.66 14.22
N ARG A 106 -0.39 24.11 14.05
CA ARG A 106 -1.57 24.88 13.68
C ARG A 106 -1.93 25.66 14.93
N PRO A 107 -2.01 27.00 14.90
CA PRO A 107 -2.95 27.69 15.77
C PRO A 107 -4.30 26.99 15.61
N ALA A 108 -5.00 26.76 16.72
CA ALA A 108 -6.22 25.95 16.80
C ALA A 108 -7.35 26.37 15.84
N GLU A 109 -7.19 27.47 15.11
CA GLU A 109 -8.15 28.13 14.22
C GLU A 109 -8.61 27.26 13.02
N GLY A 110 -7.74 26.41 12.48
CA GLY A 110 -8.08 25.52 11.35
C GLY A 110 -8.76 24.20 11.74
N ARG A 111 -8.70 23.82 13.03
CA ARG A 111 -9.35 22.60 13.54
C ARG A 111 -10.85 22.82 13.69
N THR A 112 -11.26 24.04 14.00
CA THR A 112 -12.66 24.47 14.11
C THR A 112 -13.44 24.19 12.83
N HIS A 113 -12.92 24.42 11.63
CA HIS A 113 -13.74 24.23 10.41
C HIS A 113 -14.00 22.76 10.05
N ARG A 114 -13.03 21.86 10.23
CA ARG A 114 -13.21 20.42 9.96
C ARG A 114 -13.90 19.71 11.13
N GLN A 115 -13.54 20.02 12.37
CA GLN A 115 -14.21 19.47 13.55
C GLN A 115 -15.61 20.07 13.73
N ALA A 116 -15.85 21.34 13.37
CA ALA A 116 -17.21 21.88 13.34
C ALA A 116 -18.02 21.36 12.15
N ARG A 117 -17.42 21.01 11.00
CA ARG A 117 -18.16 20.28 9.96
C ARG A 117 -18.54 18.88 10.43
N ALA A 118 -17.62 18.16 11.07
CA ALA A 118 -17.91 16.85 11.66
C ALA A 118 -18.96 16.96 12.80
N ALA A 119 -18.81 17.92 13.71
CA ALA A 119 -19.75 18.15 14.80
C ALA A 119 -21.11 18.68 14.31
N ARG A 120 -21.16 19.49 13.24
CA ARG A 120 -22.42 19.89 12.59
C ARG A 120 -23.07 18.71 11.88
N ALA A 121 -22.29 17.80 11.28
CA ALA A 121 -22.83 16.58 10.66
C ALA A 121 -23.42 15.64 11.71
N VAL A 122 -22.73 15.46 12.86
CA VAL A 122 -23.23 14.67 13.99
C VAL A 122 -24.49 15.31 14.59
N ARG A 123 -24.45 16.62 14.92
CA ARG A 123 -25.65 17.34 15.44
C ARG A 123 -26.81 17.33 14.44
N ARG A 124 -26.53 17.37 13.14
CA ARG A 124 -27.56 17.26 12.09
C ARG A 124 -28.14 15.84 12.05
N GLY A 125 -27.31 14.81 12.22
CA GLY A 125 -27.73 13.42 12.35
C GLY A 125 -28.64 13.21 13.56
N ASP A 126 -28.25 13.71 14.73
CA ASP A 126 -29.07 13.63 15.96
C ASP A 126 -30.39 14.38 15.80
N ARG A 127 -30.37 15.57 15.17
CA ARG A 127 -31.59 16.35 14.92
C ARG A 127 -32.54 15.65 13.96
N LEU A 128 -32.02 14.96 12.94
CA LEU A 128 -32.83 14.17 12.01
C LEU A 128 -33.37 12.90 12.68
N ARG A 129 -32.60 12.31 13.61
CA ARG A 129 -33.03 11.15 14.42
C ARG A 129 -34.20 11.54 15.33
N VAL A 130 -34.10 12.67 16.02
CA VAL A 130 -35.18 13.22 16.87
C VAL A 130 -36.43 13.58 16.06
N GLN A 131 -36.27 14.09 14.82
CA GLN A 131 -37.41 14.34 13.93
C GLN A 131 -38.06 13.05 13.40
N HIS A 132 -37.30 11.95 13.32
CA HIS A 132 -37.87 10.65 12.97
C HIS A 132 -38.64 10.03 14.15
N GLU A 133 -38.28 10.42 15.37
CA GLU A 133 -38.87 10.01 16.66
C GLU A 133 -40.01 10.94 17.11
N ASP A 134 -40.74 11.53 16.16
CA ASP A 134 -42.02 12.20 16.42
C ASP A 134 -43.08 11.14 16.78
N PRO A 135 -43.80 11.25 17.92
CA PRO A 135 -44.89 10.34 18.29
C PRO A 135 -46.07 10.33 17.30
N ARG A 136 -46.07 11.18 16.26
CA ARG A 136 -47.02 11.09 15.14
C ARG A 136 -46.52 10.29 13.93
N SER A 137 -45.27 9.80 13.93
CA SER A 137 -44.69 9.01 12.82
C SER A 137 -44.97 7.50 12.89
N HIS A 138 -45.68 7.02 13.93
CA HIS A 138 -45.96 5.60 14.20
C HIS A 138 -46.83 4.87 13.15
N ARG A 139 -47.14 5.46 11.99
CA ARG A 139 -47.88 4.77 10.91
C ARG A 139 -47.00 4.08 9.87
N THR A 140 -45.67 4.25 9.87
CA THR A 140 -44.81 3.73 8.80
C THR A 140 -43.64 2.83 9.25
N SER A 141 -43.62 2.36 10.51
CA SER A 141 -42.59 1.42 11.00
C SER A 141 -42.97 -0.06 10.84
N ALA A 142 -44.24 -0.38 10.55
CA ALA A 142 -44.70 -1.76 10.44
C ALA A 142 -44.15 -2.53 9.21
N LEU A 143 -43.60 -1.83 8.21
CA LEU A 143 -43.07 -2.47 6.98
C LEU A 143 -41.54 -2.59 6.93
N ARG A 144 -40.81 -2.19 7.98
CA ARG A 144 -39.33 -2.27 8.02
C ARG A 144 -38.78 -3.17 9.15
N ALA A 145 -39.63 -4.02 9.73
CA ALA A 145 -39.21 -5.00 10.73
C ALA A 145 -38.63 -6.31 10.12
N ALA A 146 -38.42 -6.38 8.80
CA ALA A 146 -37.86 -7.53 8.11
C ALA A 146 -36.52 -7.21 7.41
N ALA A 147 -35.62 -6.51 8.10
CA ALA A 147 -34.24 -6.36 7.65
C ALA A 147 -33.31 -7.04 8.66
N PRO A 148 -32.58 -8.12 8.27
CA PRO A 148 -31.69 -8.83 9.18
C PRO A 148 -30.58 -7.91 9.68
N ASP A 149 -30.28 -8.05 10.96
CA ASP A 149 -29.26 -7.28 11.65
C ASP A 149 -27.90 -7.53 11.04
N ARG A 150 -27.25 -6.48 10.51
CA ARG A 150 -25.85 -6.54 10.08
C ARG A 150 -24.91 -6.39 11.27
N SER A 151 -25.05 -7.26 12.26
CA SER A 151 -24.08 -7.38 13.34
C SER A 151 -22.93 -8.28 12.85
N TRP A 152 -21.88 -7.65 12.32
CA TRP A 152 -20.63 -8.35 12.01
C TRP A 152 -19.94 -8.70 13.34
N SER A 153 -20.28 -9.86 13.90
CA SER A 153 -19.60 -10.41 15.07
C SER A 153 -18.43 -11.28 14.62
N TRP A 154 -17.22 -10.93 15.08
CA TRP A 154 -15.98 -11.67 14.80
C TRP A 154 -16.01 -13.11 15.32
N SER A 155 -16.92 -13.42 16.23
CA SER A 155 -17.11 -14.75 16.83
C SER A 155 -17.71 -15.79 15.87
N ALA A 156 -18.38 -15.40 14.79
CA ALA A 156 -18.96 -16.36 13.83
C ALA A 156 -17.92 -17.07 12.94
N LEU A 157 -16.73 -16.49 12.76
CA LEU A 157 -15.65 -17.06 11.93
C LEU A 157 -14.72 -18.01 12.70
N ALA A 158 -14.82 -18.08 14.03
CA ALA A 158 -13.94 -18.89 14.87
C ALA A 158 -14.33 -20.38 14.95
N HIS A 159 -15.47 -20.79 14.38
CA HIS A 159 -15.97 -22.17 14.46
C HIS A 159 -16.17 -22.87 13.10
N ALA A 160 -15.69 -22.29 12.00
CA ALA A 160 -15.83 -22.86 10.65
C ALA A 160 -14.54 -23.50 10.11
N GLY A 161 -13.69 -24.06 11.00
CA GLY A 161 -12.44 -24.70 10.61
C GLY A 161 -12.00 -25.75 11.63
N ALA A 162 -12.71 -26.88 11.65
CA ALA A 162 -12.27 -28.15 12.21
C ALA A 162 -12.64 -29.26 11.22
#